data_AF-A0A9E5J5U8-F1
#
_entry.id   AF-A0A9E5J5U8-F1
#
_cell.length_a   1.000
_cell.length_b   1.000
_cell.length_c   1.000
_cell.angle_alpha   90.00
_cell.angle_beta   90.00
_cell.angle_gamma   90.00
#
_symmetry.space_group_name_H-M   'P 1'
#
loop_
_entity.id
_entity.type
_entity.pdbx_description
1 polymer ?
#
loop_
_entity_poly.entity_id
_entity_poly.type
_entity_poly.pdbx_seq_one_letter_code
_entity_poly.pdbx_strand_id
1 'polypeptide(L)'
;MNTAKPLPYEGIRVVEFTHMVMGPTCGMVLADLGAEVIKVEPIGHGHEGDNTRKLLGSGAGFYPLFNRNKKSLALDLKTPEGKEAVLRLIATADIVSENFKPGTMKKLGLDYETLKKINPRLIYVSLKGFLPGPYDHRTALDEVVQMMGGLAYMTGRRGDPLRAGTSVNDIMGGMFGAIGAMAALAQRAQTGEGQEV
;
A
#
# COMPACT_ATOMS: atom_id res chain seq x y z
N MET A 1 15.04 -28.91 16.60
CA MET A 1 14.36 -28.53 15.33
C MET A 1 13.33 -27.49 15.68
N ASN A 2 13.34 -26.33 15.03
CA ASN A 2 12.41 -25.25 15.36
C ASN A 2 11.00 -25.68 14.92
N THR A 3 10.12 -25.95 15.88
CA THR A 3 8.77 -26.50 15.69
C THR A 3 7.72 -25.43 15.40
N ALA A 4 8.14 -24.24 14.97
CA ALA A 4 7.23 -23.17 14.63
C ALA A 4 6.48 -23.54 13.35
N LYS A 5 5.15 -23.61 13.42
CA LYS A 5 4.32 -23.74 12.22
C LYS A 5 4.58 -22.51 11.33
N PRO A 6 4.84 -22.69 10.02
CA PRO A 6 5.05 -21.56 9.12
C PRO A 6 3.79 -20.68 9.09
N LEU A 7 4.00 -19.37 8.97
CA LEU A 7 2.89 -18.42 8.87
C LEU A 7 2.21 -18.54 7.49
N PRO A 8 0.92 -18.17 7.35
CA PRO A 8 0.14 -18.44 6.15
C PRO A 8 0.71 -17.87 4.84
N TYR A 9 1.43 -16.75 4.89
CA TYR A 9 2.06 -16.11 3.73
C TYR A 9 3.58 -16.15 3.78
N GLU A 10 4.17 -17.06 4.56
CA GLU A 10 5.60 -17.31 4.50
C GLU A 10 6.04 -17.69 3.08
N GLY A 11 7.12 -17.07 2.61
CA GLY A 11 7.60 -17.22 1.23
C GLY A 11 6.97 -16.28 0.20
N ILE A 12 5.93 -15.52 0.57
CA ILE A 12 5.39 -14.45 -0.28
C ILE A 12 6.21 -13.18 -0.10
N ARG A 13 6.62 -12.55 -1.21
CA ARG A 13 7.30 -11.25 -1.20
C ARG A 13 6.41 -10.12 -1.69
N VAL A 14 6.32 -9.05 -0.90
CA VAL A 14 5.61 -7.81 -1.23
C VAL A 14 6.61 -6.67 -1.39
N VAL A 15 6.55 -5.95 -2.50
CA VAL A 15 7.29 -4.70 -2.71
C VAL A 15 6.31 -3.53 -2.64
N GLU A 16 6.50 -2.68 -1.64
CA GLU A 16 5.51 -1.66 -1.26
C GLU A 16 6.02 -0.24 -1.52
N PHE A 17 5.28 0.52 -2.33
CA PHE A 17 5.45 1.94 -2.62
C PHE A 17 4.33 2.75 -1.99
N THR A 18 4.27 2.75 -0.66
CA THR A 18 3.16 3.40 0.05
C THR A 18 3.64 4.35 1.14
N HIS A 19 2.75 5.23 1.58
CA HIS A 19 2.95 6.13 2.71
C HIS A 19 1.66 6.37 3.51
N MET A 20 1.75 7.10 4.62
CA MET A 20 0.63 7.45 5.50
C MET A 20 -0.01 6.21 6.15
N VAL A 21 -1.28 5.90 5.86
CA VAL A 21 -2.05 4.88 6.59
C VAL A 21 -2.60 3.78 5.69
N MET A 22 -3.33 4.13 4.63
CA MET A 22 -4.09 3.16 3.82
C MET A 22 -3.20 2.07 3.19
N GLY A 23 -2.20 2.48 2.40
CA GLY A 23 -1.26 1.55 1.79
C GLY A 23 -0.43 0.76 2.81
N PRO A 24 0.18 1.42 3.81
CA PRO A 24 0.96 0.73 4.84
C PRO A 24 0.14 -0.30 5.63
N THR A 25 -1.16 -0.07 5.84
CA THR A 25 -2.06 -1.03 6.49
C THR A 25 -2.16 -2.34 5.71
N CYS A 26 -2.24 -2.29 4.37
CA CYS A 26 -2.26 -3.48 3.53
C CYS A 26 -1.01 -4.35 3.75
N GLY A 27 0.18 -3.76 3.58
CA GLY A 27 1.42 -4.49 3.80
C GLY A 27 1.65 -4.91 5.25
N MET A 28 1.19 -4.12 6.24
CA MET A 28 1.26 -4.52 7.64
C MET A 28 0.47 -5.81 7.90
N VAL A 29 -0.76 -5.92 7.38
CA VAL A 29 -1.57 -7.14 7.52
C VAL A 29 -0.87 -8.34 6.87
N LEU A 30 -0.32 -8.17 5.67
CA LEU A 30 0.40 -9.25 4.98
C LEU A 30 1.69 -9.64 5.73
N ALA A 31 2.43 -8.67 6.26
CA ALA A 31 3.64 -8.91 7.06
C ALA A 31 3.33 -9.65 8.37
N ASP A 32 2.27 -9.24 9.07
CA ASP A 32 1.80 -9.90 10.30
C ASP A 32 1.39 -11.37 10.04
N LEU A 33 1.01 -11.70 8.81
CA LEU A 33 0.69 -13.06 8.36
C LEU A 33 1.87 -13.79 7.70
N GLY A 34 3.08 -13.24 7.78
CA GLY A 34 4.33 -13.91 7.41
C GLY A 34 4.93 -13.53 6.05
N ALA A 35 4.31 -12.64 5.29
CA ALA A 35 4.89 -12.17 4.03
C ALA A 35 6.15 -11.33 4.29
N GLU A 36 7.16 -11.46 3.43
CA GLU A 36 8.30 -10.55 3.41
C GLU A 36 7.90 -9.26 2.72
N VAL A 37 7.63 -8.22 3.51
CA VAL A 37 7.26 -6.90 2.98
C VAL A 37 8.47 -5.99 2.96
N ILE A 38 8.85 -5.53 1.77
CA ILE A 38 9.96 -4.62 1.53
C ILE A 38 9.38 -3.27 1.10
N LYS A 39 9.43 -2.30 2.00
CA LYS A 39 9.00 -0.92 1.75
C LYS A 39 10.10 -0.17 1.01
N VAL A 40 9.79 0.35 -0.17
CA VAL A 40 10.69 1.22 -0.93
C VAL A 40 10.43 2.67 -0.51
N GLU A 41 11.42 3.30 0.13
CA GLU A 41 11.32 4.67 0.63
C GLU A 41 12.07 5.63 -0.32
N PRO A 42 11.47 6.79 -0.67
CA PRO A 42 12.10 7.73 -1.59
C PRO A 42 13.25 8.48 -0.91
N ILE A 43 14.39 8.58 -1.60
CA ILE A 43 15.49 9.50 -1.24
C ILE A 43 15.85 10.39 -2.43
N GLY A 44 16.57 11.48 -2.15
CA GLY A 44 16.91 12.48 -3.17
C GLY A 44 15.73 13.40 -3.49
N HIS A 45 15.98 14.45 -4.25
CA HIS A 45 14.95 15.39 -4.70
C HIS A 45 14.05 15.96 -3.59
N GLY A 46 14.62 16.22 -2.41
CA GLY A 46 13.89 16.72 -1.23
C GLY A 46 13.28 15.65 -0.33
N HIS A 47 13.57 14.36 -0.59
CA HIS A 47 13.17 13.24 0.25
C HIS A 47 14.37 12.62 0.99
N GLU A 48 14.12 12.20 2.23
CA GLU A 48 15.10 11.53 3.12
C GLU A 48 14.53 10.18 3.64
N GLY A 49 13.56 9.61 2.94
CA GLY A 49 12.76 8.45 3.37
C GLY A 49 11.27 8.77 3.45
N ASP A 50 10.49 7.89 4.06
CA ASP A 50 9.05 8.09 4.30
C ASP A 50 8.81 9.24 5.29
N ASN A 51 8.18 10.32 4.82
CA ASN A 51 7.84 11.48 5.63
C ASN A 51 6.94 11.15 6.84
N THR A 52 6.22 10.02 6.81
CA THR A 52 5.40 9.53 7.93
C THR A 52 6.25 9.31 9.19
N ARG A 53 7.55 9.05 9.06
CA ARG A 53 8.51 8.92 10.18
C ARG A 53 8.66 10.20 11.01
N LYS A 54 8.36 11.36 10.41
CA LYS A 54 8.59 12.68 10.99
C LYS A 54 7.29 13.35 11.46
N LEU A 55 6.15 12.65 11.37
CA LEU A 55 4.87 13.21 11.80
C LEU A 55 4.86 13.44 13.31
N LEU A 56 4.16 14.49 13.73
CA LEU A 56 3.97 14.88 15.12
C LEU A 56 2.48 14.81 15.48
N GLY A 57 2.17 14.98 16.76
CA GLY A 57 0.79 14.99 17.26
C GLY A 57 0.05 13.69 16.97
N SER A 58 -1.15 13.78 16.39
CA SER A 58 -1.99 12.61 16.09
C SER A 58 -1.37 11.62 15.10
N GLY A 59 -0.39 12.05 14.28
CA GLY A 59 0.32 11.19 13.34
C GLY A 59 1.59 10.55 13.87
N ALA A 60 2.04 10.88 15.09
CA ALA A 60 3.36 10.45 15.60
C ALA A 60 3.52 8.93 15.68
N GLY A 61 2.42 8.20 15.90
CA GLY A 61 2.42 6.74 15.97
C GLY A 61 2.27 6.03 14.62
N PHE A 62 2.00 6.74 13.52
CA PHE A 62 1.60 6.10 12.26
C PHE A 62 2.72 5.24 11.68
N TYR A 63 3.94 5.76 11.61
CA TYR A 63 5.04 5.00 11.02
C TYR A 63 5.31 3.68 11.79
N PRO A 64 5.59 3.67 13.10
CA PRO A 64 5.87 2.43 13.82
C PRO A 64 4.67 1.48 13.85
N LEU A 65 3.44 1.99 13.88
CA LEU A 65 2.24 1.15 13.89
C LEU A 65 2.07 0.39 12.56
N PHE A 66 2.07 1.11 11.43
CA PHE A 66 1.72 0.56 10.12
C PHE A 66 2.93 0.02 9.32
N ASN A 67 4.14 0.13 9.85
CA ASN A 67 5.34 -0.40 9.20
C ASN A 67 6.12 -1.42 10.06
N ARG A 68 5.52 -1.90 11.16
CA ARG A 68 6.06 -3.06 11.89
C ARG A 68 6.19 -4.27 10.95
N ASN A 69 7.14 -5.16 11.26
CA ASN A 69 7.46 -6.37 10.50
C ASN A 69 7.94 -6.16 9.04
N LYS A 70 8.03 -4.92 8.56
CA LYS A 70 8.54 -4.61 7.22
C LYS A 70 10.05 -4.40 7.23
N LYS A 71 10.69 -4.78 6.12
CA LYS A 71 12.03 -4.31 5.74
C LYS A 71 11.90 -2.96 5.04
N SER A 72 12.95 -2.14 5.10
CA SER A 72 13.02 -0.83 4.45
C SER A 72 14.21 -0.78 3.50
N LEU A 73 13.99 -0.26 2.30
CA LEU A 73 15.01 0.02 1.31
C LEU A 73 14.81 1.44 0.77
N ALA A 74 15.79 2.30 0.98
CA ALA A 74 15.77 3.66 0.43
C ALA A 74 16.33 3.68 -1.00
N LEU A 75 15.58 4.23 -1.95
CA LEU A 75 16.00 4.38 -3.35
C LEU A 75 15.59 5.73 -3.93
N ASP A 76 16.46 6.30 -4.76
CA ASP A 76 16.09 7.40 -5.64
C ASP A 76 15.56 6.83 -6.96
N LEU A 77 14.24 6.79 -7.12
CA LEU A 77 13.60 6.21 -8.30
C LEU A 77 13.72 7.08 -9.56
N LYS A 78 14.33 8.28 -9.46
CA LYS A 78 14.55 9.16 -10.61
C LYS A 78 15.93 8.99 -11.23
N THR A 79 16.84 8.24 -10.59
CA THR A 79 18.12 7.87 -11.19
C THR A 79 18.01 6.56 -11.97
N PRO A 80 18.81 6.38 -13.04
CA PRO A 80 18.87 5.10 -13.75
C PRO A 80 19.18 3.91 -12.83
N GLU A 81 20.11 4.08 -11.88
CA GLU A 81 20.56 3.03 -10.97
C GLU A 81 19.46 2.65 -9.97
N GLY A 82 18.73 3.63 -9.45
CA GLY A 82 17.60 3.37 -8.55
C GLY A 82 16.43 2.71 -9.28
N LYS A 83 16.18 3.10 -10.54
CA LYS A 83 15.19 2.43 -11.39
C LYS A 83 15.60 0.99 -11.72
N GLU A 84 16.86 0.74 -12.02
CA GLU A 84 17.35 -0.61 -12.26
C GLU A 84 17.25 -1.48 -10.99
N ALA A 85 17.68 -0.95 -9.84
CA ALA A 85 17.62 -1.64 -8.56
C ALA A 85 16.18 -2.02 -8.19
N VAL A 86 15.22 -1.10 -8.36
CA VAL A 86 13.82 -1.39 -8.03
C VAL A 86 13.20 -2.42 -8.97
N LEU A 87 13.55 -2.41 -10.26
CA LEU A 87 13.07 -3.40 -11.22
C LEU A 87 13.61 -4.80 -10.89
N ARG A 88 14.88 -4.92 -10.48
CA ARG A 88 15.44 -6.19 -9.99
C ARG A 88 14.72 -6.69 -8.73
N LEU A 89 14.36 -5.78 -7.83
CA LEU A 89 13.59 -6.13 -6.64
C LEU A 89 12.17 -6.62 -7.00
N ILE A 90 11.45 -5.88 -7.86
CA ILE A 90 10.10 -6.24 -8.33
C ILE A 90 10.09 -7.57 -9.09
N ALA A 91 11.15 -7.90 -9.82
CA ALA A 91 11.27 -9.20 -10.50
C ALA A 91 11.20 -10.40 -9.55
N THR A 92 11.45 -10.18 -8.26
CA THR A 92 11.34 -11.22 -7.21
C THR A 92 10.04 -11.15 -6.42
N ALA A 93 9.14 -10.21 -6.73
CA ALA A 93 7.93 -9.95 -5.96
C ALA A 93 6.76 -10.82 -6.43
N ASP A 94 5.94 -11.25 -5.47
CA ASP A 94 4.60 -11.79 -5.74
C ASP A 94 3.57 -10.68 -5.86
N ILE A 95 3.72 -9.66 -5.02
CA ILE A 95 2.81 -8.52 -4.92
C ILE A 95 3.62 -7.23 -5.02
N VAL A 96 3.15 -6.29 -5.83
CA VAL A 96 3.50 -4.87 -5.75
C VAL A 96 2.30 -4.12 -5.18
N SER A 97 2.50 -3.26 -4.19
CA SER A 97 1.43 -2.43 -3.62
C SER A 97 1.82 -0.96 -3.62
N GLU A 98 0.89 -0.08 -3.95
CA GLU A 98 1.13 1.36 -4.01
C GLU A 98 -0.10 2.19 -3.66
N ASN A 99 0.11 3.40 -3.13
CA ASN A 99 -0.97 4.35 -2.85
C ASN A 99 -0.67 5.79 -3.33
N PHE A 100 0.13 5.92 -4.38
CA PHE A 100 0.44 7.22 -4.96
C PHE A 100 -0.74 7.77 -5.75
N LYS A 101 -0.67 9.07 -6.06
CA LYS A 101 -1.67 9.72 -6.92
C LYS A 101 -1.73 9.01 -8.29
N PRO A 102 -2.93 8.93 -8.92
CA PRO A 102 -3.10 8.38 -10.25
C PRO A 102 -2.05 8.89 -11.24
N GLY A 103 -1.48 7.99 -12.03
CA GLY A 103 -0.45 8.29 -13.03
C GLY A 103 0.98 8.40 -12.52
N THR A 104 1.23 8.44 -11.20
CA THR A 104 2.59 8.49 -10.64
C THR A 104 3.40 7.26 -11.02
N MET A 105 2.85 6.06 -10.77
CA MET A 105 3.54 4.81 -11.09
C MET A 105 3.77 4.63 -12.60
N LYS A 106 2.84 5.10 -13.43
CA LYS A 106 2.99 5.11 -14.89
C LYS A 106 4.16 6.00 -15.33
N LYS A 107 4.34 7.18 -14.73
CA LYS A 107 5.49 8.07 -15.00
C LYS A 107 6.83 7.44 -14.59
N LEU A 108 6.82 6.61 -13.56
CA LEU A 108 8.00 5.84 -13.13
C LEU A 108 8.24 4.59 -14.01
N GLY A 109 7.26 4.17 -14.80
CA GLY A 109 7.28 2.91 -15.55
C GLY A 109 7.12 1.68 -14.64
N LEU A 110 6.36 1.84 -13.55
CA LEU A 110 6.10 0.83 -12.53
C LEU A 110 4.59 0.58 -12.36
N ASP A 111 3.77 0.94 -13.35
CA ASP A 111 2.34 0.63 -13.38
C ASP A 111 2.09 -0.84 -13.75
N TYR A 112 0.87 -1.33 -13.47
CA TYR A 112 0.48 -2.71 -13.69
C TYR A 112 0.75 -3.19 -15.13
N GLU A 113 0.33 -2.44 -16.16
CA GLU A 113 0.50 -2.82 -17.55
C GLU A 113 1.97 -2.96 -17.97
N THR A 114 2.85 -2.14 -17.36
CA THR A 114 4.29 -2.24 -17.57
C THR A 114 4.86 -3.48 -16.87
N LEU A 115 4.52 -3.68 -15.59
CA LEU A 115 5.10 -4.75 -14.78
C LEU A 115 4.56 -6.14 -15.16
N LYS A 116 3.31 -6.25 -15.60
CA LYS A 116 2.70 -7.51 -16.08
C LYS A 116 3.47 -8.12 -17.25
N LYS A 117 4.06 -7.30 -18.13
CA LYS A 117 4.89 -7.77 -19.25
C LYS A 117 6.18 -8.45 -18.79
N ILE A 118 6.68 -8.08 -17.62
CA ILE A 118 7.91 -8.61 -17.02
C ILE A 118 7.57 -9.84 -16.16
N ASN A 119 6.49 -9.75 -15.39
CA ASN A 119 6.01 -10.81 -14.51
C ASN A 119 4.48 -10.98 -14.66
N PRO A 120 4.02 -11.89 -15.55
CA PRO A 120 2.59 -12.16 -15.72
C PRO A 120 1.90 -12.73 -14.48
N ARG A 121 2.68 -13.20 -13.49
CA ARG A 121 2.21 -13.73 -12.20
C ARG A 121 2.08 -12.67 -11.12
N LEU A 122 2.43 -11.41 -11.42
CA LEU A 122 2.43 -10.31 -10.46
C LEU A 122 1.00 -9.91 -10.08
N ILE A 123 0.77 -9.77 -8.77
CA ILE A 123 -0.42 -9.12 -8.24
C ILE A 123 -0.08 -7.66 -7.97
N TYR A 124 -0.91 -6.74 -8.46
CA TYR A 124 -0.69 -5.31 -8.31
C TYR A 124 -1.83 -4.69 -7.52
N VAL A 125 -1.56 -4.23 -6.30
CA VAL A 125 -2.57 -3.68 -5.39
C VAL A 125 -2.48 -2.16 -5.36
N SER A 126 -3.48 -1.50 -5.93
CA SER A 126 -3.56 -0.04 -6.04
C SER A 126 -4.56 0.53 -5.04
N LEU A 127 -4.07 1.22 -4.02
CA LEU A 127 -4.93 1.84 -3.01
C LEU A 127 -5.16 3.31 -3.33
N LYS A 128 -6.41 3.68 -3.59
CA LYS A 128 -6.83 5.05 -3.95
C LYS A 128 -8.06 5.44 -3.12
N GLY A 129 -8.13 6.69 -2.69
CA GLY A 129 -9.29 7.17 -1.94
C GLY A 129 -10.52 7.43 -2.80
N PHE A 130 -10.33 7.77 -4.09
CA PHE A 130 -11.38 7.81 -5.09
C PHE A 130 -10.97 7.00 -6.32
N LEU A 131 -11.91 6.21 -6.84
CA LEU A 131 -11.78 5.44 -8.08
C LEU A 131 -12.16 6.29 -9.30
N PRO A 132 -11.90 5.82 -10.54
CA PRO A 132 -12.25 6.55 -11.76
C PRO A 132 -13.68 7.08 -11.74
N GLY A 133 -13.83 8.37 -12.05
CA GLY A 133 -15.11 9.06 -11.91
C GLY A 133 -14.91 10.53 -11.53
N PRO A 134 -15.97 11.24 -11.11
CA PRO A 134 -15.94 12.70 -10.94
C PRO A 134 -14.97 13.20 -9.86
N TYR A 135 -14.43 12.32 -9.01
CA TYR A 135 -13.55 12.66 -7.90
C TYR A 135 -12.16 12.00 -7.97
N ASP A 136 -11.82 11.33 -9.05
CA ASP A 136 -10.56 10.57 -9.20
C ASP A 136 -9.29 11.42 -9.05
N HIS A 137 -9.35 12.71 -9.40
CA HIS A 137 -8.26 13.67 -9.23
C HIS A 137 -8.31 14.47 -7.93
N ARG A 138 -9.31 14.20 -7.07
CA ARG A 138 -9.43 14.88 -5.77
C ARG A 138 -8.45 14.27 -4.77
N THR A 139 -7.74 15.13 -4.02
CA THR A 139 -6.93 14.66 -2.89
C THR A 139 -7.84 14.02 -1.85
N ALA A 140 -7.67 12.72 -1.65
CA ALA A 140 -8.40 11.96 -0.65
C ALA A 140 -7.55 11.84 0.62
N LEU A 141 -7.90 12.62 1.63
CA LEU A 141 -7.51 12.35 3.01
C LEU A 141 -8.69 11.64 3.69
N ASP A 142 -8.40 10.80 4.69
CA ASP A 142 -9.41 10.02 5.40
C ASP A 142 -10.62 10.87 5.82
N GLU A 143 -10.38 12.04 6.42
CA GLU A 143 -11.42 12.98 6.83
C GLU A 143 -12.34 13.44 5.69
N VAL A 144 -11.78 13.72 4.50
CA VAL A 144 -12.57 14.09 3.32
C VAL A 144 -13.48 12.92 2.92
N VAL A 145 -12.94 11.71 2.93
CA VAL A 145 -13.70 10.49 2.60
C VAL A 145 -14.76 10.19 3.66
N GLN A 146 -14.48 10.41 4.95
CA GLN A 146 -15.48 10.24 6.01
C GLN A 146 -16.67 11.19 5.85
N MET A 147 -16.40 12.45 5.47
CA MET A 147 -17.43 13.45 5.21
C MET A 147 -18.24 13.12 3.96
N MET A 148 -17.58 12.71 2.88
CA MET A 148 -18.25 12.39 1.61
C MET A 148 -18.98 11.05 1.61
N GLY A 149 -18.47 10.05 2.35
CA GLY A 149 -19.03 8.70 2.43
C GLY A 149 -20.14 8.54 3.48
N GLY A 150 -20.50 9.61 4.19
CA GLY A 150 -21.57 9.60 5.19
C GLY A 150 -21.18 9.07 6.58
N LEU A 151 -19.95 8.56 6.76
CA LEU A 151 -19.48 8.09 8.07
C LEU A 151 -19.55 9.21 9.12
N ALA A 152 -19.09 10.42 8.75
CA ALA A 152 -19.14 11.56 9.66
C ALA A 152 -20.59 12.00 9.95
N TYR A 153 -21.50 11.87 8.99
CA TYR A 153 -22.92 12.16 9.19
C TYR A 153 -23.58 11.21 10.21
N MET A 154 -23.17 9.95 10.21
CA MET A 154 -23.64 8.92 11.14
C MET A 154 -22.90 8.94 12.50
N THR A 155 -21.92 9.82 12.67
CA THR A 155 -21.07 9.90 13.86
C THR A 155 -21.32 11.22 14.57
N GLY A 156 -21.53 11.19 15.89
CA GLY A 156 -21.80 12.39 16.69
C GLY A 156 -23.26 12.53 17.10
N ARG A 157 -23.69 13.76 17.43
CA ARG A 157 -25.07 14.05 17.86
C ARG A 157 -25.93 14.43 16.66
N ARG A 158 -27.25 14.31 16.79
CA ARG A 158 -28.18 14.76 15.74
C ARG A 158 -27.97 16.25 15.44
N GLY A 159 -27.68 16.57 14.17
CA GLY A 159 -27.39 17.93 13.72
C GLY A 159 -25.95 18.39 13.95
N ASP A 160 -25.08 17.52 14.47
CA ASP A 160 -23.68 17.82 14.78
C ASP A 160 -22.78 16.65 14.31
N PRO A 161 -22.55 16.54 12.99
CA PRO A 161 -21.77 15.46 12.41
C PRO A 161 -20.29 15.62 12.75
N LEU A 162 -19.67 14.54 13.24
CA LEU A 162 -18.27 14.51 13.66
C LEU A 162 -17.51 13.44 12.89
N ARG A 163 -16.24 13.70 12.56
CA ARG A 163 -15.36 12.62 12.10
C ARG A 163 -15.11 11.61 13.22
N ALA A 164 -14.90 10.36 12.84
CA ALA A 164 -14.27 9.39 13.72
C ALA A 164 -12.83 9.84 14.03
N GLY A 165 -12.39 9.58 15.27
CA GLY A 165 -11.10 10.05 15.77
C GLY A 165 -9.88 9.37 15.11
N THR A 166 -10.06 8.15 14.59
CA THR A 166 -9.03 7.40 13.87
C THR A 166 -9.25 7.47 12.35
N SER A 167 -8.25 7.06 11.57
CA SER A 167 -8.32 6.98 10.11
C SER A 167 -9.10 5.73 9.65
N VAL A 168 -10.41 5.71 9.92
CA VAL A 168 -11.27 4.53 9.72
C VAL A 168 -11.27 4.06 8.27
N ASN A 169 -11.40 4.99 7.32
CA ASN A 169 -11.48 4.65 5.90
C ASN A 169 -10.13 4.22 5.35
N ASP A 170 -9.03 4.87 5.77
CA ASP A 170 -7.70 4.45 5.35
C ASP A 170 -7.40 3.02 5.85
N ILE A 171 -7.66 2.73 7.13
CA ILE A 171 -7.42 1.39 7.71
C ILE A 171 -8.31 0.36 7.00
N MET A 172 -9.59 0.67 6.81
CA MET A 172 -10.53 -0.22 6.11
C MET A 172 -10.10 -0.45 4.65
N GLY A 173 -9.70 0.59 3.92
CA GLY A 173 -9.20 0.49 2.55
C GLY A 173 -7.93 -0.36 2.47
N GLY A 174 -7.02 -0.20 3.42
CA GLY A 174 -5.84 -1.05 3.55
C GLY A 174 -6.17 -2.53 3.82
N MET A 175 -7.14 -2.79 4.70
CA MET A 175 -7.64 -4.15 4.95
C MET A 175 -8.27 -4.77 3.70
N PHE A 176 -9.08 -4.02 2.96
CA PHE A 176 -9.64 -4.50 1.69
C PHE A 176 -8.56 -4.75 0.64
N GLY A 177 -7.51 -3.92 0.59
CA GLY A 177 -6.34 -4.18 -0.24
C GLY A 177 -5.65 -5.50 0.11
N ALA A 178 -5.48 -5.79 1.41
CA ALA A 178 -4.94 -7.07 1.85
C ALA A 178 -5.86 -8.25 1.49
N ILE A 179 -7.18 -8.12 1.70
CA ILE A 179 -8.17 -9.13 1.32
C ILE A 179 -8.12 -9.41 -0.19
N GLY A 180 -8.07 -8.36 -1.00
CA GLY A 180 -7.94 -8.47 -2.45
C GLY A 180 -6.63 -9.15 -2.87
N ALA A 181 -5.51 -8.81 -2.23
CA ALA A 181 -4.23 -9.47 -2.47
C ALA A 181 -4.28 -10.97 -2.13
N MET A 182 -4.89 -11.33 -1.00
CA MET A 182 -5.06 -12.72 -0.57
C MET A 182 -5.96 -13.52 -1.54
N ALA A 183 -7.05 -12.91 -2.00
CA ALA A 183 -7.93 -13.51 -3.01
C ALA A 183 -7.21 -13.69 -4.36
N ALA A 184 -6.44 -12.68 -4.78
CA ALA A 184 -5.66 -12.74 -6.01
C ALA A 184 -4.56 -13.81 -5.95
N LEU A 185 -3.92 -14.00 -4.79
CA LEU A 185 -2.97 -15.10 -4.57
C LEU A 185 -3.66 -16.48 -4.71
N ALA A 186 -4.85 -16.62 -4.13
CA ALA A 186 -5.63 -17.86 -4.23
C ALA A 186 -6.10 -18.15 -5.67
N GLN A 187 -6.46 -17.12 -6.44
CA GLN A 187 -6.80 -17.27 -7.86
C GLN A 187 -5.56 -17.61 -8.70
N ARG A 188 -4.43 -16.93 -8.47
CA ARG A 188 -3.15 -17.20 -9.13
C ARG A 188 -2.66 -18.63 -8.94
N ALA A 189 -2.97 -19.25 -7.79
CA ALA A 189 -2.66 -20.66 -7.54
C ALA A 189 -3.44 -21.62 -8.48
N GLN A 190 -4.60 -21.20 -8.98
CA GLN A 190 -5.44 -21.97 -9.89
C GLN A 190 -5.17 -21.63 -11.36
N THR A 191 -4.99 -20.35 -11.69
CA THR A 191 -4.86 -19.88 -13.07
C THR A 191 -3.41 -19.80 -13.53
N GLY A 192 -2.47 -19.68 -12.60
CA GLY A 192 -1.09 -19.37 -12.92
C GLY A 192 -0.83 -17.89 -13.24
N GLU A 193 -1.84 -17.02 -13.22
CA GLU A 193 -1.76 -15.62 -13.64
C GLU A 193 -2.02 -14.64 -12.48
N GLY A 194 -1.36 -13.48 -12.51
CA GLY A 194 -1.60 -12.38 -11.60
C GLY A 194 -2.66 -11.40 -12.13
N GLN A 195 -3.00 -10.39 -11.33
CA GLN A 195 -4.04 -9.40 -11.67
C GLN A 195 -3.84 -8.06 -10.96
N GLU A 196 -4.52 -7.03 -11.43
CA GLU A 196 -4.66 -5.76 -10.72
C GLU A 196 -5.81 -5.84 -9.71
N VAL A 197 -5.60 -5.26 -8.54
CA VAL A 197 -6.50 -5.22 -7.37
C VAL A 197 -6.68 -3.78 -6.93
#